data_AF-I9A217-F1
#
_entry.id   AF-I9A217-F1
#
_cell.length_a   1.000
_cell.length_b   1.000
_cell.length_c   1.000
_cell.angle_alpha   90.00
_cell.angle_beta   90.00
_cell.angle_gamma   90.00
#
_symmetry.space_group_name_H-M   'P 1'
#
loop_
_entity.id
_entity.type
_entity.pdbx_description
1 polymer ?
#
loop_
_entity_poly.entity_id
_entity_poly.type
_entity_poly.pdbx_seq_one_letter_code
_entity_poly.pdbx_strand_id
1 'polypeptide(L)'
;MNIRRGTRAAGTAGAGVPDRSAPFAEKMAYYRSQHTGRAIRLTHLVGIPGVAFSLPVVLARPRIGLPVFAASWAVQVAGHVLFEHNRPALTEGPLTYQLCGLAFWCEEIADLLGGRGLAGVPAPKAGRR
;
A
#
# COMPACT_ATOMS: atom_id res chain seq x y z
N MET A 1 -10.35 -22.71 40.29
CA MET A 1 -9.73 -23.01 38.98
C MET A 1 -10.45 -22.19 37.93
N ASN A 2 -9.87 -21.08 37.44
CA ASN A 2 -10.49 -20.32 36.35
C ASN A 2 -9.42 -19.78 35.41
N ILE A 3 -9.66 -20.03 34.12
CA ILE A 3 -8.67 -20.07 33.05
C ILE A 3 -8.35 -18.65 32.58
N ARG A 4 -7.07 -18.29 32.62
CA ARG A 4 -6.54 -17.08 31.98
C ARG A 4 -6.74 -17.21 30.46
N ARG A 5 -7.73 -16.53 29.90
CA ARG A 5 -7.77 -16.25 28.45
C ARG A 5 -6.62 -15.29 28.16
N GLY A 6 -5.50 -15.86 27.71
CA GLY A 6 -4.35 -15.10 27.24
C GLY A 6 -4.77 -14.19 26.10
N THR A 7 -4.61 -12.89 26.31
CA THR A 7 -4.44 -11.89 25.26
C THR A 7 -3.29 -12.40 24.39
N ARG A 8 -3.60 -12.92 23.20
CA ARG A 8 -2.56 -13.31 22.24
C ARG A 8 -1.86 -12.02 21.83
N ALA A 9 -0.64 -11.85 22.32
CA ALA A 9 0.24 -10.77 21.94
C ALA A 9 0.31 -10.69 20.41
N ALA A 10 0.22 -9.47 19.87
CA ALA A 10 0.43 -9.18 18.46
C ALA A 10 1.79 -9.74 18.03
N GLY A 11 1.75 -10.85 17.30
CA GLY A 11 2.91 -11.58 16.85
C GLY A 11 3.47 -11.00 15.57
N THR A 12 4.69 -10.47 15.68
CA THR A 12 5.81 -10.58 14.74
C THR A 12 5.63 -10.04 13.32
N ALA A 13 6.33 -8.91 13.08
CA ALA A 13 6.88 -8.57 11.77
C ALA A 13 7.55 -9.80 11.15
N GLY A 14 7.06 -10.21 9.97
CA GLY A 14 7.54 -11.39 9.23
C GLY A 14 6.49 -12.46 8.93
N ALA A 15 5.23 -12.29 9.32
CA ALA A 15 4.17 -13.27 9.06
C ALA A 15 3.75 -13.29 7.57
N GLY A 16 3.50 -14.49 7.05
CA GLY A 16 2.93 -14.72 5.72
C GLY A 16 1.55 -14.06 5.55
N VAL A 17 0.92 -14.28 4.38
CA VAL A 17 -0.38 -13.69 4.05
C VAL A 17 -1.41 -13.93 5.17
N PRO A 18 -2.00 -12.88 5.77
CA PRO A 18 -3.04 -13.02 6.78
C PRO A 18 -4.27 -13.79 6.27
N ASP A 19 -4.96 -14.48 7.19
CA ASP A 19 -6.21 -15.17 6.87
C ASP A 19 -7.27 -14.21 6.29
N ARG A 20 -8.18 -14.71 5.45
CA ARG A 20 -9.25 -13.89 4.86
C ARG A 20 -10.17 -13.26 5.91
N SER A 21 -10.39 -13.92 7.05
CA SER A 21 -11.15 -13.39 8.18
C SER A 21 -10.35 -12.51 9.13
N ALA A 22 -9.03 -12.37 8.90
CA ALA A 22 -8.17 -11.56 9.76
C ALA A 22 -8.62 -10.08 9.79
N PRO A 23 -8.46 -9.40 10.93
CA PRO A 23 -8.79 -7.99 11.07
C PRO A 23 -8.07 -7.11 10.04
N PHE A 24 -8.71 -6.01 9.64
CA PHE A 24 -8.13 -5.06 8.69
C PHE A 24 -6.75 -4.54 9.13
N ALA A 25 -6.55 -4.29 10.43
CA ALA A 25 -5.27 -3.84 10.98
C ALA A 25 -4.12 -4.83 10.72
N GLU A 26 -4.40 -6.14 10.77
CA GLU A 26 -3.41 -7.18 10.50
C GLU A 26 -3.06 -7.21 9.00
N LYS A 27 -4.06 -7.08 8.13
CA LYS A 27 -3.87 -6.97 6.68
C LYS A 27 -3.11 -5.70 6.29
N MET A 28 -3.34 -4.59 7.00
CA MET A 28 -2.56 -3.36 6.85
C MET A 28 -1.12 -3.55 7.30
N ALA A 29 -0.87 -4.26 8.40
CA ALA A 29 0.49 -4.58 8.84
C ALA A 29 1.25 -5.42 7.79
N TYR A 30 0.59 -6.43 7.23
CA TYR A 30 1.12 -7.19 6.10
C TYR A 30 1.33 -6.31 4.86
N TYR A 31 0.37 -5.45 4.49
CA TYR A 31 0.52 -4.55 3.35
C TYR A 31 1.74 -3.63 3.51
N ARG A 32 1.94 -3.02 4.67
CA ARG A 32 3.12 -2.18 4.95
C ARG A 32 4.44 -2.95 4.88
N SER A 33 4.46 -4.23 5.31
CA SER A 33 5.65 -5.07 5.21
C SER A 33 6.05 -5.37 3.76
N GLN A 34 5.11 -5.28 2.82
CA GLN A 34 5.37 -5.47 1.39
C GLN A 34 5.81 -4.19 0.65
N HIS A 35 5.80 -3.03 1.31
CA HIS A 35 6.11 -1.73 0.69
C HIS A 35 7.11 -0.95 1.56
N THR A 36 8.30 -1.51 1.78
CA THR A 36 9.26 -0.90 2.71
C THR A 36 10.07 0.21 2.03
N GLY A 37 10.54 0.00 0.81
CA GLY A 37 11.42 0.93 0.09
C GLY A 37 10.77 2.20 -0.46
N ARG A 38 11.56 3.28 -0.60
CA ARG A 38 11.08 4.56 -1.18
C ARG A 38 10.66 4.41 -2.64
N ALA A 39 11.37 3.59 -3.41
CA ALA A 39 11.09 3.40 -4.84
C ALA A 39 9.73 2.71 -5.07
N ILE A 40 9.42 1.64 -4.34
CA ILE A 40 8.10 0.99 -4.40
C ILE A 40 6.98 1.92 -3.86
N ARG A 41 7.23 2.70 -2.81
CA ARG A 41 6.25 3.69 -2.33
C ARG A 41 5.93 4.75 -3.39
N LEU A 42 6.94 5.22 -4.13
CA LEU A 42 6.76 6.18 -5.22
C LEU A 42 5.89 5.63 -6.35
N THR A 43 6.10 4.37 -6.76
CA THR A 43 5.28 3.76 -7.81
C THR A 43 3.83 3.61 -7.37
N HIS A 44 3.58 3.34 -6.09
CA HIS A 44 2.22 3.26 -5.52
C HIS A 44 1.58 4.63 -5.32
N LEU A 45 2.37 5.64 -4.92
CA LEU A 45 1.90 7.02 -4.77
C LEU A 45 1.31 7.56 -6.08
N VAL A 46 1.90 7.21 -7.21
CA VAL A 46 1.43 7.57 -8.56
C VAL A 46 0.37 6.59 -9.07
N GLY A 47 0.59 5.29 -8.90
CA GLY A 47 -0.25 4.25 -9.48
C GLY A 47 -1.66 4.17 -8.87
N ILE A 48 -1.80 4.29 -7.55
CA ILE A 48 -3.09 4.22 -6.85
C ILE A 48 -4.08 5.29 -7.33
N PRO A 49 -3.73 6.60 -7.35
CA PRO A 49 -4.64 7.62 -7.87
C PRO A 49 -4.86 7.44 -9.39
N GLY A 50 -3.86 6.99 -10.15
CA GLY A 50 -4.02 6.66 -11.56
C GLY A 50 -5.11 5.60 -11.79
N VAL A 51 -5.09 4.50 -11.01
CA VAL A 51 -6.14 3.48 -11.02
C VAL A 51 -7.48 4.10 -10.62
N ALA A 52 -7.54 4.80 -9.48
CA ALA A 52 -8.80 5.36 -8.95
C ALA A 52 -9.47 6.34 -9.93
N PHE A 53 -8.73 7.29 -10.50
CA PHE A 53 -9.26 8.28 -11.44
C PHE A 53 -9.52 7.71 -12.83
N SER A 54 -8.82 6.63 -13.23
CA SER A 54 -9.11 5.98 -14.51
C SER A 54 -10.44 5.25 -14.54
N LEU A 55 -10.98 4.79 -13.40
CA LEU A 55 -12.27 4.08 -13.33
C LEU A 55 -13.44 4.87 -13.95
N PRO A 56 -13.74 6.12 -13.55
CA PRO A 56 -14.79 6.90 -14.22
C PRO A 56 -14.46 7.18 -15.70
N VAL A 57 -13.18 7.32 -16.06
CA VAL A 57 -12.76 7.52 -17.45
C VAL A 57 -12.96 6.25 -18.29
N VAL A 58 -12.79 5.05 -17.73
CA VAL A 58 -13.13 3.79 -18.40
C VAL A 58 -14.61 3.76 -18.74
N LEU A 59 -15.48 4.19 -17.82
CA LEU A 59 -16.92 4.24 -18.05
C LEU A 59 -17.31 5.28 -19.09
N ALA A 60 -16.69 6.48 -19.05
CA ALA A 60 -17.04 7.57 -19.95
C ALA A 60 -16.36 7.50 -21.32
N ARG A 61 -15.09 7.06 -21.37
CA ARG A 61 -14.18 7.08 -22.54
C ARG A 61 -13.23 5.88 -22.52
N PRO A 62 -13.71 4.65 -22.81
CA PRO A 62 -12.93 3.41 -22.68
C PRO A 62 -11.59 3.40 -23.42
N ARG A 63 -11.52 4.01 -24.62
CA ARG A 63 -10.30 4.08 -25.44
C ARG A 63 -9.15 4.84 -24.76
N ILE A 64 -9.47 5.72 -23.80
CA ILE A 64 -8.50 6.48 -22.99
C ILE A 64 -8.37 5.83 -21.61
N GLY A 65 -9.50 5.49 -20.99
CA GLY A 65 -9.53 4.94 -19.64
C GLY A 65 -8.80 3.61 -19.51
N LEU A 66 -8.98 2.69 -20.46
CA LEU A 66 -8.35 1.37 -20.40
C LEU A 66 -6.81 1.43 -20.46
N PRO A 67 -6.18 2.17 -21.39
CA PRO A 67 -4.73 2.37 -21.37
C PRO A 67 -4.22 2.99 -20.07
N VAL A 68 -4.90 4.02 -19.54
CA VAL A 68 -4.48 4.68 -18.29
C VAL A 68 -4.60 3.72 -17.10
N PHE A 69 -5.70 2.96 -17.02
CA PHE A 69 -5.90 1.95 -15.99
C PHE A 69 -4.79 0.88 -16.03
N ALA A 70 -4.50 0.34 -17.22
CA ALA A 70 -3.47 -0.67 -17.42
C ALA A 70 -2.07 -0.14 -17.08
N ALA A 71 -1.72 1.06 -17.54
CA ALA A 71 -0.44 1.69 -17.24
C ALA A 71 -0.27 1.97 -15.73
N SER A 72 -1.33 2.41 -15.06
CA SER A 72 -1.31 2.68 -13.62
C SER A 72 -1.11 1.40 -12.80
N TRP A 73 -1.67 0.28 -13.24
CA TRP A 73 -1.38 -1.04 -12.67
C TRP A 73 0.05 -1.50 -12.96
N ALA A 74 0.51 -1.33 -14.21
CA ALA A 74 1.85 -1.75 -14.62
C ALA A 74 2.95 -1.06 -13.80
N VAL A 75 2.81 0.24 -13.50
CA VAL A 75 3.76 0.97 -12.64
C VAL A 75 3.85 0.37 -11.24
N GLN A 76 2.72 0.00 -10.63
CA GLN A 76 2.70 -0.61 -9.29
C GLN A 76 3.34 -2.00 -9.30
N VAL A 77 2.96 -2.84 -10.28
CA VAL A 77 3.54 -4.18 -10.45
C VAL A 77 5.05 -4.10 -10.72
N ALA A 78 5.49 -3.15 -11.55
CA ALA A 78 6.90 -2.92 -11.78
C ALA A 78 7.64 -2.54 -10.49
N GLY A 79 7.02 -1.76 -9.60
CA GLY A 79 7.61 -1.44 -8.29
C GLY A 79 7.89 -2.69 -7.45
N HIS A 80 6.91 -3.59 -7.37
CA HIS A 80 7.07 -4.88 -6.69
C HIS A 80 8.16 -5.76 -7.32
N VAL A 81 8.20 -5.86 -8.65
CA VAL A 81 9.14 -6.73 -9.37
C VAL A 81 10.57 -6.17 -9.35
N LEU A 82 10.73 -4.86 -9.50
CA LEU A 82 12.04 -4.23 -9.70
C LEU A 82 12.73 -3.78 -8.41
N PHE A 83 11.98 -3.42 -7.36
CA PHE A 83 12.57 -2.83 -6.15
C PHE A 83 12.47 -3.70 -4.91
N GLU A 84 11.33 -4.35 -4.68
CA GLU A 84 11.10 -5.12 -3.44
C GLU A 84 11.16 -6.64 -3.67
N HIS A 85 11.15 -7.07 -4.95
CA HIS A 85 11.19 -8.46 -5.39
C HIS A 85 10.17 -9.37 -4.69
N ASN A 86 8.99 -8.85 -4.42
CA ASN A 86 7.87 -9.57 -3.79
C ASN A 86 6.65 -9.62 -4.71
N ARG A 87 5.63 -10.40 -4.30
CA ARG A 87 4.39 -10.54 -5.08
C ARG A 87 3.40 -9.43 -4.69
N PRO A 88 2.69 -8.83 -5.65
CA PRO A 88 1.66 -7.85 -5.34
C PRO A 88 0.58 -8.44 -4.42
N ALA A 89 0.29 -7.79 -3.30
CA ALA A 89 -0.74 -8.25 -2.35
C ALA A 89 -2.16 -8.34 -2.96
N LEU A 90 -2.37 -7.77 -4.15
CA LEU A 90 -3.59 -7.90 -4.94
C LEU A 90 -4.03 -9.36 -5.13
N THR A 91 -3.07 -10.29 -5.26
CA THR A 91 -3.38 -11.72 -5.48
C THR A 91 -4.00 -12.40 -4.27
N GLU A 92 -3.90 -11.77 -3.10
CA GLU A 92 -4.29 -12.38 -1.82
C GLU A 92 -5.73 -12.02 -1.40
N GLY A 93 -6.36 -11.03 -2.03
CA GLY A 93 -7.70 -10.59 -1.71
C GLY A 93 -8.17 -9.39 -2.55
N PRO A 94 -9.03 -9.60 -3.56
CA PRO A 94 -9.25 -8.63 -4.64
C PRO A 94 -9.95 -7.34 -4.22
N LEU A 95 -10.66 -7.32 -3.07
CA LEU A 95 -11.28 -6.10 -2.53
C LEU A 95 -10.52 -5.56 -1.32
N THR A 96 -10.16 -6.43 -0.36
CA THR A 96 -9.57 -5.99 0.90
C THR A 96 -8.21 -5.34 0.71
N TYR A 97 -7.36 -5.87 -0.17
CA TYR A 97 -6.05 -5.26 -0.41
C TYR A 97 -6.09 -3.99 -1.26
N GLN A 98 -7.20 -3.74 -1.97
CA GLN A 98 -7.44 -2.46 -2.63
C GLN A 98 -7.77 -1.36 -1.61
N LEU A 99 -8.57 -1.71 -0.60
CA LEU A 99 -8.84 -0.83 0.54
C LEU A 99 -7.57 -0.61 1.38
N CYS A 100 -6.73 -1.63 1.54
CA CYS A 100 -5.42 -1.47 2.19
C CYS A 100 -4.52 -0.51 1.40
N GLY A 101 -4.47 -0.65 0.07
CA GLY A 101 -3.72 0.27 -0.78
C GLY A 101 -4.23 1.71 -0.67
N LEU A 102 -5.54 1.94 -0.72
CA LEU A 102 -6.12 3.28 -0.53
C LEU A 102 -5.78 3.86 0.86
N ALA A 103 -5.91 3.07 1.92
CA ALA A 103 -5.56 3.50 3.28
C ALA A 103 -4.07 3.85 3.39
N PHE A 104 -3.19 3.01 2.81
CA PHE A 104 -1.75 3.26 2.76
C PHE A 104 -1.41 4.53 1.97
N TRP A 105 -2.09 4.79 0.86
CA TRP A 105 -1.92 6.02 0.10
C TRP A 105 -2.29 7.25 0.93
N CYS A 106 -3.39 7.20 1.68
CA CYS A 106 -3.76 8.27 2.61
C CYS A 106 -2.71 8.51 3.70
N GLU A 107 -2.11 7.44 4.24
CA GLU A 107 -1.00 7.53 5.20
C GLU A 107 0.21 8.25 4.59
N GLU A 108 0.64 7.86 3.38
CA GLU A 108 1.76 8.49 2.69
C GLU A 108 1.50 9.97 2.39
N ILE A 109 0.28 10.33 1.98
CA ILE A 109 -0.10 11.73 1.76
C ILE A 109 -0.07 12.52 3.08
N ALA A 110 -0.56 11.95 4.18
CA ALA A 110 -0.52 12.60 5.50
C ALA A 110 0.92 12.84 5.96
N ASP A 111 1.83 11.89 5.73
CA ASP A 111 3.24 12.03 6.07
C ASP A 111 3.97 13.05 5.19
N LEU A 112 3.66 13.10 3.88
CA LEU A 112 4.18 14.13 2.98
C LEU A 112 3.74 15.54 3.39
N LEU A 113 2.45 15.72 3.67
CA LEU A 113 1.89 16.98 4.14
C LEU A 113 2.43 17.39 5.52
N GLY A 114 2.74 16.40 6.37
CA GLY A 114 3.37 16.60 7.67
C GLY A 114 4.89 16.80 7.64
N GLY A 115 5.53 16.81 6.46
CA GLY A 115 6.99 16.98 6.32
C GLY A 115 7.83 15.77 6.73
N ARG A 116 7.20 14.61 6.94
CA ARG A 116 7.88 13.35 7.31
C ARG A 116 8.35 12.54 6.10
N GLY A 117 8.12 13.02 4.88
CA GLY A 117 8.53 12.31 3.66
C GLY A 117 7.81 10.96 3.47
N LEU A 118 8.23 10.20 2.46
CA LEU A 118 7.74 8.83 2.26
C LEU A 118 8.29 7.93 3.38
N ALA A 119 7.43 7.12 3.99
CA ALA A 119 7.74 6.27 5.15
C ALA A 119 7.92 6.95 6.52
N GLY A 120 7.47 8.20 6.68
CA GLY A 120 7.56 8.88 7.97
C GLY A 120 8.99 9.20 8.43
N VAL A 121 9.99 9.02 7.57
CA VAL A 121 11.41 9.33 7.83
C VAL A 121 11.62 10.84 7.63
N PRO A 122 11.84 11.62 8.71
CA PRO A 122 11.96 13.07 8.62
C PRO A 122 12.90 13.48 7.50
N ALA A 123 12.45 14.39 6.63
CA ALA A 123 13.36 15.02 5.68
C ALA A 123 14.55 15.61 6.47
N PRO A 124 15.80 15.42 6.03
CA PRO A 124 16.94 16.00 6.72
C PRO A 124 16.71 17.49 6.87
N LYS A 125 16.82 18.02 8.09
CA LYS A 125 16.64 19.45 8.34
C LYS A 125 17.62 20.19 7.44
N ALA A 126 17.12 20.97 6.50
CA ALA A 126 17.95 21.91 5.76
C ALA A 126 18.61 22.82 6.79
N GLY A 127 19.92 22.63 6.98
CA GLY A 127 20.71 23.40 7.91
C GLY A 127 20.57 24.87 7.55
N ARG A 128 19.92 25.64 8.42
CA ARG A 128 19.89 27.09 8.35
C ARG A 128 21.31 27.55 8.63
N ARG A 129 22.06 27.87 7.58
CA ARG A 129 23.29 28.67 7.68
C ARG A 129 22.94 30.13 7.87
#